data_AF-A0A934FJB4-F1
#
_entry.id   AF-A0A934FJB4-F1
#
_cell.length_a   1.000
_cell.length_b   1.000
_cell.length_c   1.000
_cell.angle_alpha   90.00
_cell.angle_beta   90.00
_cell.angle_gamma   90.00
#
_symmetry.space_group_name_H-M   'P 1'
#
loop_
_entity.id
_entity.type
_entity.pdbx_description
1 polymer ?
#
loop_
_entity_poly.entity_id
_entity_poly.type
_entity_poly.pdbx_seq_one_letter_code
_entity_poly.pdbx_strand_id
1 'polypeptide(L)'
;MKQTQILSLFACTVAALCANAADIPDRPEKLTYPQLNYSPPDAKQFRVALKAGPVAYVVPDRELPLVNISILVRTGDYLDPV
;
A
#
# COMPACT_ATOMS: atom_id res chain seq x y z
N MET A 1 -4.83 -44.92 -20.75
CA MET A 1 -5.27 -43.89 -19.78
C MET A 1 -4.23 -43.59 -18.68
N LYS A 2 -3.45 -44.55 -18.17
CA LYS A 2 -2.46 -44.32 -17.09
C LYS A 2 -1.14 -43.67 -17.55
N GLN A 3 -0.67 -43.90 -18.78
CA GLN A 3 0.58 -43.31 -19.28
C GLN A 3 0.49 -41.80 -19.54
N THR A 4 -0.65 -41.31 -20.01
CA THR A 4 -0.85 -39.88 -20.30
C THR A 4 -0.87 -39.03 -19.03
N GLN A 5 -1.23 -39.61 -17.88
CA GLN A 5 -1.22 -38.94 -16.56
C GLN A 5 0.19 -38.87 -15.95
N ILE A 6 1.06 -39.82 -16.25
CA ILE A 6 2.46 -39.79 -15.79
C ILE A 6 3.25 -38.70 -16.55
N LEU A 7 2.95 -38.50 -17.83
CA LEU A 7 3.60 -37.48 -18.66
C LEU A 7 3.21 -36.05 -18.23
N SER A 8 1.95 -35.83 -17.85
CA SER A 8 1.48 -34.51 -17.37
C SER A 8 1.95 -34.20 -15.95
N LEU A 9 2.13 -35.20 -15.09
CA LEU A 9 2.69 -35.01 -13.74
C LEU A 9 4.20 -34.69 -13.78
N PHE A 10 4.92 -35.26 -14.75
CA PHE A 10 6.34 -34.97 -14.99
C PHE A 10 6.56 -33.56 -15.59
N ALA A 11 5.67 -33.12 -16.50
CA ALA A 11 5.73 -31.77 -17.06
C ALA A 11 5.49 -30.68 -16.00
N CYS A 12 4.66 -30.96 -14.99
CA CYS A 12 4.35 -30.00 -13.93
C CYS A 12 5.48 -29.86 -12.89
N THR A 13 6.32 -30.89 -12.72
CA THR A 13 7.45 -30.86 -11.78
C THR A 13 8.67 -30.12 -12.33
N VAL A 14 8.88 -30.12 -13.66
CA VAL A 14 9.99 -29.37 -14.29
C VAL A 14 9.74 -27.85 -14.26
N ALA A 15 8.48 -27.41 -14.39
CA ALA A 15 8.13 -25.99 -14.34
C ALA A 15 8.36 -25.33 -12.96
N ALA A 16 8.42 -26.13 -11.88
CA ALA A 16 8.65 -25.62 -10.52
C ALA A 16 10.13 -25.35 -10.20
N LEU A 17 11.08 -25.87 -10.99
CA LEU A 17 12.52 -25.65 -10.76
C LEU A 17 13.06 -24.33 -11.36
N CYS A 18 12.31 -23.66 -12.24
CA CYS A 18 12.72 -22.37 -12.82
C CYS A 18 12.36 -21.17 -11.93
N ALA A 19 12.30 -21.35 -10.61
CA ALA A 19 12.34 -20.25 -9.66
C ALA A 19 13.77 -19.67 -9.68
N ASN A 20 14.01 -18.72 -10.58
CA ASN A 20 15.29 -18.01 -10.68
C ASN A 20 15.60 -17.34 -9.35
N ALA A 21 16.54 -17.89 -8.59
CA ALA A 21 17.26 -17.11 -7.58
C ALA A 21 18.01 -16.03 -8.36
N ALA A 22 17.69 -14.76 -8.13
CA ALA A 22 18.46 -13.67 -8.72
C ALA A 22 19.92 -13.83 -8.29
N ASP A 23 20.86 -13.81 -9.25
CA ASP A 23 22.29 -13.85 -8.97
C ASP A 23 22.65 -12.71 -8.02
N ILE A 24 22.94 -13.04 -6.75
CA ILE A 24 23.35 -12.06 -5.75
C ILE A 24 24.75 -11.60 -6.15
N PRO A 25 24.97 -10.32 -6.47
CA PRO A 25 26.27 -9.85 -6.90
C PRO A 25 27.32 -10.03 -5.80
N ASP A 26 28.55 -10.42 -6.17
CA ASP A 26 29.66 -10.66 -5.23
C ASP A 26 30.01 -9.46 -4.34
N ARG A 27 29.62 -8.24 -4.76
CA ARG A 27 29.91 -7.00 -4.04
C ARG A 27 28.71 -6.06 -4.01
N PRO A 28 28.51 -5.31 -2.92
CA PRO A 28 27.35 -4.44 -2.73
C PRO A 28 27.25 -3.33 -3.79
N GLU A 29 28.39 -2.82 -4.26
CA GLU A 29 28.42 -1.74 -5.26
C GLU A 29 27.82 -2.12 -6.63
N LYS A 30 27.58 -3.41 -6.90
CA LYS A 30 26.95 -3.91 -8.13
C LYS A 30 25.42 -4.01 -8.02
N LEU A 31 24.84 -3.65 -6.88
CA LEU A 31 23.38 -3.67 -6.68
C LEU A 31 22.75 -2.50 -7.43
N THR A 32 21.96 -2.82 -8.44
CA THR A 32 21.13 -1.85 -9.15
C THR A 32 19.75 -1.84 -8.53
N TYR A 33 19.34 -0.69 -7.99
CA TYR A 33 17.99 -0.51 -7.47
C TYR A 33 17.09 0.08 -8.56
N PRO A 34 15.86 -0.43 -8.71
CA PRO A 34 14.89 0.22 -9.59
C PRO A 34 14.58 1.62 -9.06
N GLN A 35 14.15 2.50 -9.97
CA GLN A 35 13.76 3.85 -9.62
C GLN A 35 12.58 3.83 -8.62
N LEU A 36 12.68 4.61 -7.54
CA LEU A 36 11.60 4.78 -6.58
C LEU A 36 10.43 5.51 -7.27
N ASN A 37 9.34 4.79 -7.51
CA ASN A 37 8.08 5.39 -7.94
C ASN A 37 7.20 5.65 -6.72
N TYR A 38 7.25 6.89 -6.22
CA TYR A 38 6.36 7.36 -5.16
C TYR A 38 5.24 8.21 -5.77
N SER A 39 4.02 7.67 -5.75
CA SER A 39 2.81 8.39 -6.17
C SER A 39 1.95 8.64 -4.92
N PRO A 40 2.03 9.82 -4.30
CA PRO A 40 1.21 10.13 -3.14
C PRO A 40 -0.28 10.14 -3.53
N PRO A 41 -1.18 9.76 -2.62
CA PRO A 41 -2.62 9.82 -2.85
C PRO A 41 -3.08 11.27 -3.06
N ASP A 42 -4.05 11.49 -3.97
CA ASP A 42 -4.64 12.81 -4.18
C ASP A 42 -5.56 13.16 -2.99
N ALA A 43 -5.20 14.20 -2.25
CA ALA A 43 -5.96 14.67 -1.09
C ALA A 43 -7.43 15.02 -1.41
N LYS A 44 -7.74 15.39 -2.66
CA LYS A 44 -9.12 15.69 -3.08
C LYS A 44 -10.03 14.47 -3.02
N GLN A 45 -9.47 13.26 -3.17
CA GLN A 45 -10.23 12.01 -3.15
C GLN A 45 -10.84 11.71 -1.79
N PHE A 46 -10.26 12.26 -0.71
CA PHE A 46 -10.67 12.01 0.67
C PHE A 46 -11.39 13.20 1.31
N ARG A 47 -11.62 14.27 0.54
CA ARG A 47 -12.24 15.51 1.01
C ARG A 47 -13.76 15.38 1.00
N VAL A 48 -14.39 15.45 2.18
CA VAL A 48 -15.83 15.38 2.36
C VAL A 48 -16.36 16.67 2.98
N ALA A 49 -17.25 17.37 2.26
CA ALA A 49 -17.94 18.53 2.82
C ALA A 49 -19.10 18.07 3.72
N LEU A 50 -19.08 18.48 4.97
CA LEU A 50 -20.14 18.17 5.94
C LEU A 50 -21.30 19.15 5.77
N LYS A 51 -22.52 18.70 6.05
CA LYS A 51 -23.74 19.55 5.97
C LYS A 51 -23.66 20.79 6.85
N ALA A 52 -22.96 20.71 7.98
CA ALA A 52 -22.77 21.83 8.90
C ALA A 52 -21.78 22.90 8.39
N GLY A 53 -21.08 22.64 7.27
CA GLY A 53 -20.10 23.56 6.68
C GLY A 53 -18.64 23.09 6.73
N PRO A 54 -18.13 22.47 7.80
CA PRO A 54 -16.74 22.01 7.85
C PRO A 54 -16.40 20.96 6.80
N VAL A 55 -15.11 20.85 6.51
CA VAL A 55 -14.56 19.83 5.60
C VAL A 55 -13.85 18.78 6.43
N ALA A 56 -14.26 17.53 6.29
CA ALA A 56 -13.57 16.37 6.83
C ALA A 56 -12.65 15.74 5.78
N TYR A 57 -11.51 15.21 6.21
CA TYR A 57 -10.67 14.35 5.37
C TYR A 57 -10.77 12.93 5.93
N VAL A 58 -11.34 12.00 5.16
CA VAL A 58 -11.63 10.63 5.64
C VAL A 58 -10.86 9.63 4.79
N VAL A 59 -9.89 8.96 5.38
CA VAL A 59 -9.06 7.95 4.72
C VAL A 59 -9.35 6.59 5.35
N PRO A 60 -9.72 5.56 4.56
CA PRO A 60 -9.93 4.22 5.08
C PRO A 60 -8.58 3.55 5.40
N ASP A 61 -8.42 3.10 6.63
CA ASP A 61 -7.33 2.23 7.09
C ASP A 61 -7.94 0.92 7.60
N ARG A 62 -7.39 -0.21 7.16
CA ARG A 62 -7.88 -1.57 7.48
C ARG A 62 -6.82 -2.42 8.18
N GLU A 63 -5.68 -1.84 8.55
CA GLU A 63 -4.63 -2.57 9.26
C GLU A 63 -5.06 -2.91 10.69
N LEU A 64 -5.75 -1.97 11.35
CA LEU A 64 -6.29 -2.13 12.70
C LEU A 64 -7.77 -1.71 12.75
N PRO A 65 -8.61 -2.32 13.59
CA PRO A 65 -10.01 -1.96 13.76
C PRO A 65 -10.17 -0.71 14.63
N LEU A 66 -9.38 0.33 14.36
CA LEU A 66 -9.32 1.57 15.12
C LEU A 66 -9.74 2.76 14.26
N VAL A 67 -10.24 3.80 14.91
CA VAL A 67 -10.57 5.08 14.28
C VAL A 67 -9.81 6.17 15.00
N ASN A 68 -9.09 7.01 14.24
CA ASN A 68 -8.45 8.21 14.75
C ASN A 68 -9.23 9.44 14.28
N ILE A 69 -9.56 10.35 15.21
CA ILE A 69 -10.29 11.57 14.92
C ILE A 69 -9.49 12.74 15.49
N SER A 70 -9.15 13.70 14.63
CA SER A 70 -8.55 14.97 15.02
C SER A 70 -9.43 16.12 14.53
N ILE A 71 -9.70 17.07 15.42
CA ILE A 71 -10.56 18.22 15.15
C ILE A 71 -9.74 19.48 15.36
N LEU A 72 -9.57 20.26 14.29
CA LEU A 72 -8.95 21.57 14.36
C LEU A 72 -10.04 22.64 14.42
N VAL A 73 -10.16 23.31 15.57
CA VAL A 73 -11.08 24.43 15.76
C VAL A 73 -10.29 25.74 15.70
N ARG A 74 -10.77 26.69 14.91
CA ARG A 74 -10.20 28.05 14.85
C ARG A 74 -10.73 28.87 16.03
N THR A 75 -10.15 28.68 17.21
CA THR A 75 -10.47 29.40 18.44
C THR A 75 -9.18 29.80 19.18
N GLY A 76 -9.30 30.59 20.25
CA GLY A 76 -8.20 31.00 21.13
C GLY A 76 -8.62 32.07 22.12
N ASP A 77 -7.73 32.41 23.05
CA ASP A 77 -8.00 33.33 24.17
C ASP A 77 -8.43 34.74 23.75
N TYR A 78 -8.11 35.15 22.51
CA TYR A 78 -8.58 36.42 21.94
C TYR A 78 -10.12 36.50 21.77
N LEU A 79 -10.81 35.36 21.80
CA LEU A 79 -12.28 35.30 21.70
C LEU A 79 -12.98 35.29 23.07
N ASP A 80 -12.23 35.37 24.17
CA ASP A 80 -12.78 35.39 25.53
C ASP A 80 -13.36 36.77 25.86
N PRO A 81 -14.67 36.91 26.18
CA PRO A 81 -15.25 38.19 26.53
C PRO A 81 -14.75 38.67 27.91
N VAL A 82 -14.27 39.91 27.95
CA VAL A 82 -13.88 40.62 29.17
C VAL A 82 -15.05 41.02 30.06
#